data_AF-A0A536M4W4-F1
#
_entry.id   AF-A0A536M4W4-F1
#
_cell.length_a   1.000
_cell.length_b   1.000
_cell.length_c   1.000
_cell.angle_alpha   90.00
_cell.angle_beta   90.00
_cell.angle_gamma   90.00
#
_symmetry.space_group_name_H-M   'P 1'
#
loop_
_entity.id
_entity.type
_entity.pdbx_description
1 polymer ?
#
loop_
_entity_poly.entity_id
_entity_poly.type
_entity_poly.pdbx_seq_one_letter_code
_entity_poly.pdbx_strand_id
1 'polypeptide(L)'
;EPVARFMERAGVLGTKLGPILIQLPPRAQASPQLLEDTLVRFEPSVRVAVEFRDETWFSQETFDVLERHRAALCLADSPRRKQPIRRTADWGFVRFHEGTGAQAPGYQRDVLGRWVARVAETWPRDADVYVYFNNDAAGYAIRDAVAFAELAAAAGLSTTRVPSTDAA
;
A
#
# COMPACT_ATOMS: atom_id res chain seq x y z
N GLU A 1 15.07 16.57 13.79
CA GLU A 1 14.43 15.24 13.71
C GLU A 1 13.79 15.12 12.31
N PRO A 2 14.04 14.04 11.54
CA PRO A 2 13.59 13.91 10.14
C PRO A 2 12.08 13.83 9.92
N VAL A 3 11.33 13.16 10.79
CA VAL A 3 9.87 12.99 10.65
C VAL A 3 9.16 14.33 10.78
N ALA A 4 9.48 15.11 11.81
CA ALA A 4 8.92 16.44 12.04
C ALA A 4 9.17 17.38 10.84
N ARG A 5 10.40 17.36 10.29
CA ARG A 5 10.74 18.16 9.10
C ARG A 5 9.95 17.73 7.86
N PHE A 6 9.74 16.42 7.70
CA PHE A 6 8.92 15.90 6.60
C PHE A 6 7.46 16.34 6.76
N MET A 7 6.90 16.19 7.97
CA MET A 7 5.51 16.53 8.26
C MET A 7 5.23 18.03 8.17
N GLU A 8 6.17 18.89 8.57
CA GLU A 8 6.07 20.34 8.39
C GLU A 8 5.80 20.72 6.93
N ARG A 9 6.48 20.03 5.99
CA ARG A 9 6.34 20.29 4.55
C ARG A 9 5.15 19.58 3.94
N ALA A 10 4.94 18.31 4.28
CA ALA A 10 3.84 17.51 3.76
C ALA A 10 2.48 18.05 4.24
N GLY A 11 2.43 18.61 5.45
CA GLY A 11 1.22 19.21 6.04
C GLY A 11 0.63 20.35 5.21
N VAL A 12 1.44 21.03 4.38
CA VAL A 12 0.97 22.08 3.46
C VAL A 12 -0.02 21.54 2.42
N LEU A 13 -0.03 20.23 2.16
CA LEU A 13 -1.02 19.60 1.28
C LEU A 13 -2.44 19.60 1.86
N GLY A 14 -2.60 19.83 3.17
CA GLY A 14 -3.89 19.91 3.84
C GLY A 14 -4.78 18.71 3.55
N THR A 15 -6.00 18.94 3.06
CA THR A 15 -6.98 17.89 2.75
C THR A 15 -6.56 16.96 1.59
N LYS A 16 -5.51 17.33 0.84
CA LYS A 16 -4.94 16.48 -0.21
C LYS A 16 -3.88 15.50 0.33
N LEU A 17 -3.42 15.68 1.57
CA LEU A 17 -2.45 14.79 2.20
C LEU A 17 -3.09 13.40 2.42
N GLY A 18 -2.55 12.39 1.74
CA GLY A 18 -2.90 10.98 1.96
C GLY A 18 -2.01 10.33 3.03
N PRO A 19 -2.07 9.00 3.15
CA PRO A 19 -1.18 8.24 4.03
C PRO A 19 0.29 8.45 3.68
N ILE A 20 1.15 8.44 4.70
CA ILE A 20 2.60 8.46 4.54
C ILE A 20 3.09 7.04 4.31
N LEU A 21 3.91 6.84 3.28
CA LEU A 21 4.56 5.56 3.01
C LEU A 21 6.01 5.59 3.50
N ILE A 22 6.37 4.67 4.38
CA ILE A 22 7.75 4.35 4.74
C ILE A 22 8.14 3.07 4.00
N GLN A 23 8.91 3.20 2.92
CA GLN A 23 9.45 2.05 2.20
C GLN A 23 10.89 1.78 2.63
N LEU A 24 11.14 0.61 3.22
CA LEU A 24 12.49 0.24 3.66
C LEU A 24 13.33 -0.29 2.50
N PRO A 25 14.67 -0.14 2.55
CA PRO A 25 15.54 -0.70 1.54
C PRO A 25 15.59 -2.23 1.62
N PRO A 26 15.89 -2.95 0.53
CA PRO A 26 15.82 -4.43 0.46
C PRO A 26 16.70 -5.22 1.43
N ARG A 27 17.70 -4.60 2.05
CA ARG A 27 18.64 -5.26 2.98
C ARG A 27 18.52 -4.75 4.41
N ALA A 28 17.51 -3.92 4.71
CA ALA A 28 17.25 -3.51 6.07
C ALA A 28 16.70 -4.70 6.87
N GLN A 29 17.51 -5.22 7.78
CA GLN A 29 17.10 -6.27 8.71
C GLN A 29 16.06 -5.75 9.69
N ALA A 30 15.19 -6.63 10.16
CA ALA A 30 14.14 -6.28 11.10
C ALA A 30 14.67 -5.69 12.40
N SER A 31 14.08 -4.57 12.77
CA SER A 31 14.24 -3.97 14.09
C SER A 31 12.89 -3.40 14.52
N PRO A 32 12.07 -4.18 15.23
CA PRO A 32 10.78 -3.72 15.75
C PRO A 32 10.92 -2.49 16.64
N GLN A 33 12.01 -2.41 17.43
CA GLN A 33 12.31 -1.21 18.24
C GLN A 33 12.53 0.04 17.36
N LEU A 34 13.34 -0.06 16.29
CA LEU A 34 13.57 1.09 15.41
C LEU A 34 12.28 1.51 14.68
N LEU A 35 11.45 0.52 14.31
CA LEU A 35 10.14 0.79 13.73
C LEU A 35 9.24 1.54 14.72
N GLU A 36 9.13 1.06 15.95
CA GLU A 36 8.37 1.71 17.04
C GLU A 36 8.89 3.13 17.27
N ASP A 37 10.21 3.31 17.44
CA ASP A 37 10.87 4.61 17.65
C ASP A 37 10.62 5.59 16.50
N THR A 38 10.36 5.09 15.29
CA THR A 38 10.01 5.89 14.12
C THR A 38 8.51 6.24 14.13
N LEU A 39 7.64 5.26 14.38
CA LEU A 39 6.19 5.45 14.35
C LEU A 39 5.70 6.40 15.45
N VAL A 40 6.32 6.39 16.64
CA VAL A 40 6.01 7.33 17.73
C VAL A 40 6.29 8.81 17.38
N ARG A 41 6.99 9.10 16.28
CA ARG A 41 7.27 10.46 15.82
C ARG A 41 6.14 11.07 14.99
N PHE A 42 5.20 10.25 14.51
CA PHE A 42 4.04 10.73 13.78
C PHE A 42 2.92 11.11 14.76
N GLU A 43 2.15 12.13 14.40
CA GLU A 43 0.92 12.44 15.14
C GLU A 43 -0.10 11.31 14.98
N PRO A 44 -0.93 11.00 15.99
CA PRO A 44 -1.91 9.92 15.93
C PRO A 44 -2.93 10.02 14.78
N SER A 45 -3.15 11.22 14.24
CA SER A 45 -4.05 11.46 13.09
C SER A 45 -3.43 11.06 11.75
N VAL A 46 -2.09 10.90 11.69
CA VAL A 46 -1.37 10.61 10.45
C VAL A 46 -1.42 9.11 10.19
N ARG A 47 -2.04 8.72 9.08
CA ARG A 47 -2.01 7.33 8.60
C ARG A 47 -0.63 7.02 8.01
N VAL A 48 0.04 6.00 8.53
CA VAL A 48 1.35 5.53 8.05
C VAL A 48 1.24 4.11 7.52
N ALA A 49 1.73 3.87 6.30
CA ALA A 49 1.93 2.54 5.73
C ALA A 49 3.43 2.22 5.70
N VAL A 50 3.80 0.96 5.98
CA VAL A 50 5.19 0.52 5.97
C VAL A 50 5.37 -0.62 4.97
N GLU A 51 6.24 -0.42 3.99
CA GLU A 51 6.61 -1.44 3.00
C GLU A 51 7.96 -2.07 3.38
N PHE A 52 7.89 -3.31 3.88
CA PHE A 52 9.07 -4.13 4.12
C PHE A 52 9.51 -4.83 2.85
N ARG A 53 10.84 -4.97 2.68
CA ARG A 53 11.45 -5.58 1.50
C ARG A 53 12.39 -6.74 1.83
N ASP A 54 12.44 -7.11 3.10
CA ASP A 54 13.20 -8.22 3.67
C ASP A 54 12.25 -9.05 4.54
N GLU A 55 12.30 -10.37 4.43
CA GLU A 55 11.36 -11.29 5.08
C GLU A 55 11.48 -11.32 6.61
N THR A 56 12.62 -10.89 7.15
CA THR A 56 12.86 -10.84 8.60
C THR A 56 11.87 -9.93 9.32
N TRP A 57 11.23 -8.98 8.62
CA TRP A 57 10.20 -8.10 9.18
C TRP A 57 8.86 -8.80 9.41
N PHE A 58 8.63 -9.99 8.84
CA PHE A 58 7.33 -10.68 8.96
C PHE A 58 7.25 -11.52 10.24
N SER A 59 7.49 -10.86 11.38
CA SER A 59 7.42 -11.43 12.73
C SER A 59 6.21 -10.92 13.51
N GLN A 60 5.76 -11.67 14.51
CA GLN A 60 4.66 -11.23 15.38
C GLN A 60 4.98 -9.90 16.09
N GLU A 61 6.22 -9.73 16.54
CA GLU A 61 6.67 -8.48 17.18
C GLU A 61 6.53 -7.27 16.27
N THR A 62 6.87 -7.40 14.98
CA THR A 62 6.67 -6.32 13.99
C THR A 62 5.19 -6.02 13.77
N PHE A 63 4.36 -7.07 13.69
CA PHE A 63 2.91 -6.86 13.53
C PHE A 63 2.30 -6.19 14.76
N ASP A 64 2.74 -6.53 15.97
CA ASP A 64 2.28 -5.90 17.21
C ASP A 64 2.63 -4.40 17.23
N VAL A 65 3.83 -4.03 16.77
CA VAL A 65 4.23 -2.61 16.60
C VAL A 65 3.28 -1.92 15.63
N LEU A 66 3.05 -2.49 14.44
CA LEU A 66 2.14 -1.89 13.46
C LEU A 66 0.72 -1.72 14.01
N GLU A 67 0.19 -2.75 14.68
CA GLU A 67 -1.16 -2.76 15.25
C GLU A 67 -1.31 -1.71 16.38
N ARG A 68 -0.33 -1.59 17.29
CA ARG A 68 -0.33 -0.55 18.34
C ARG A 68 -0.38 0.86 17.78
N HIS A 69 0.32 1.10 16.68
CA HIS A 69 0.41 2.40 16.01
C HIS A 69 -0.67 2.62 14.94
N ARG A 70 -1.55 1.63 14.72
CA ARG A 70 -2.57 1.64 13.64
C ARG A 70 -1.94 1.92 12.27
N ALA A 71 -0.69 1.46 12.09
CA ALA A 71 0.07 1.57 10.88
C ALA A 71 -0.23 0.38 9.97
N ALA A 72 -0.45 0.65 8.68
CA ALA A 72 -0.78 -0.40 7.72
C ALA A 72 0.49 -1.11 7.25
N LEU A 73 0.49 -2.45 7.28
CA LEU A 73 1.39 -3.23 6.45
C LEU A 73 1.07 -2.93 4.98
N CYS A 74 2.03 -2.39 4.24
CA CYS A 74 1.88 -2.18 2.81
C CYS A 74 1.93 -3.53 2.09
N LEU A 75 0.82 -3.95 1.51
CA LEU A 75 0.75 -5.14 0.68
C LEU A 75 1.38 -4.84 -0.71
N ALA A 76 2.70 -4.93 -0.80
CA ALA A 76 3.46 -4.87 -2.05
C ALA A 76 3.40 -6.18 -2.88
N ASP A 77 2.75 -6.16 -4.04
CA ASP A 77 2.71 -7.26 -4.99
C ASP A 77 3.85 -7.16 -6.01
N SER A 78 4.61 -8.26 -6.18
CA SER A 78 5.64 -8.42 -7.22
C SER A 78 6.04 -9.90 -7.34
N PRO A 79 6.60 -10.36 -8.48
CA PRO A 79 7.11 -11.72 -8.62
C PRO A 79 8.34 -12.01 -7.75
N ARG A 80 9.04 -10.96 -7.29
CA ARG A 80 10.35 -11.08 -6.62
C ARG A 80 10.24 -11.21 -5.11
N ARG A 81 9.06 -10.90 -4.54
CA ARG A 81 8.87 -10.86 -3.08
C ARG A 81 7.54 -11.49 -2.71
N LYS A 82 7.58 -12.34 -1.70
CA LYS A 82 6.41 -12.88 -1.02
C LYS A 82 6.30 -12.22 0.34
N GLN A 83 5.08 -11.97 0.80
CA GLN A 83 4.79 -11.43 2.12
C GLN A 83 3.46 -11.98 2.60
N PRO A 84 3.21 -12.01 3.92
CA PRO A 84 1.90 -12.33 4.45
C PRO A 84 0.88 -11.25 4.10
N ILE A 85 -0.36 -11.68 3.89
CA ILE A 85 -1.51 -10.78 3.83
C ILE A 85 -2.04 -10.66 5.25
N ARG A 86 -1.78 -9.52 5.88
CA ARG A 86 -2.23 -9.25 7.24
C ARG A 86 -2.74 -7.82 7.35
N ARG A 87 -3.90 -7.67 7.98
CA ARG A 87 -4.45 -6.39 8.37
C ARG A 87 -3.82 -5.98 9.72
N THR A 88 -3.14 -4.85 9.73
CA THR A 88 -2.52 -4.26 10.96
C THR A 88 -3.11 -2.89 11.32
N ALA A 89 -4.07 -2.41 10.53
CA ALA A 89 -4.80 -1.18 10.77
C ALA A 89 -6.28 -1.34 10.39
N ASP A 90 -7.12 -0.38 10.74
CA ASP A 90 -8.52 -0.35 10.30
C ASP A 90 -8.71 0.17 8.86
N TRP A 91 -7.61 0.46 8.19
CA TRP A 91 -7.51 0.83 6.78
C TRP A 91 -6.44 -0.03 6.09
N GLY A 92 -6.37 0.01 4.76
CA GLY A 92 -5.45 -0.80 3.96
C GLY A 92 -4.56 -0.01 3.02
N PHE A 93 -3.43 -0.60 2.62
CA PHE A 93 -2.51 -0.02 1.65
C PHE A 93 -1.91 -1.12 0.77
N VAL A 94 -2.07 -1.03 -0.54
CA VAL A 94 -1.64 -2.02 -1.54
C VAL A 94 -0.79 -1.33 -2.60
N ARG A 95 0.33 -1.95 -2.98
CA ARG A 95 1.20 -1.46 -4.05
C ARG A 95 1.51 -2.55 -5.06
N PHE A 96 1.19 -2.29 -6.32
CA PHE A 96 1.50 -3.18 -7.44
C PHE A 96 2.81 -2.74 -8.10
N HIS A 97 3.84 -3.59 -8.07
CA HIS A 97 5.15 -3.23 -8.62
C HIS A 97 5.42 -3.86 -9.99
N GLU A 98 4.97 -5.08 -10.24
CA GLU A 98 5.28 -5.82 -11.47
C GLU A 98 4.35 -7.03 -11.59
N GLY A 99 3.61 -7.12 -12.69
CA GLY A 99 2.85 -8.31 -13.07
C GLY A 99 3.71 -9.36 -13.78
N THR A 100 3.11 -10.52 -14.08
CA THR A 100 3.79 -11.62 -14.80
C THR A 100 3.01 -12.06 -16.04
N GLY A 101 3.67 -12.85 -16.89
CA GLY A 101 3.06 -13.42 -18.10
C GLY A 101 3.04 -12.45 -19.29
N ALA A 102 2.10 -12.66 -20.21
CA ALA A 102 2.10 -11.98 -21.52
C ALA A 102 1.92 -10.46 -21.48
N GLN A 103 1.39 -9.91 -20.38
CA GLN A 103 1.18 -8.47 -20.20
C GLN A 103 2.30 -7.82 -19.38
N ALA A 104 3.33 -8.57 -18.95
CA ALA A 104 4.38 -8.04 -18.08
C ALA A 104 5.06 -6.81 -18.69
N PRO A 105 5.34 -5.76 -17.88
CA PRO A 105 5.15 -5.69 -16.42
C PRO A 105 3.73 -5.30 -15.97
N GLY A 106 2.78 -5.16 -16.90
CA GLY A 106 1.36 -5.02 -16.61
C GLY A 106 0.73 -6.27 -16.01
N TYR A 107 -0.47 -6.08 -15.45
CA TYR A 107 -1.21 -7.13 -14.78
C TYR A 107 -2.27 -7.75 -15.67
N GLN A 108 -2.38 -9.08 -15.62
CA GLN A 108 -3.53 -9.77 -16.21
C GLN A 108 -4.79 -9.44 -15.41
N ARG A 109 -5.93 -9.32 -16.12
CA ARG A 109 -7.20 -8.91 -15.50
C ARG A 109 -7.70 -9.88 -14.43
N ASP A 110 -7.41 -11.18 -14.57
CA ASP A 110 -7.73 -12.19 -13.55
C ASP A 110 -6.90 -12.02 -12.27
N VAL A 111 -5.63 -11.60 -12.38
CA VAL A 111 -4.77 -11.27 -11.24
C VAL A 111 -5.34 -10.06 -10.49
N LEU A 112 -5.72 -9.01 -11.21
CA LEU A 112 -6.37 -7.84 -10.62
C LEU A 112 -7.69 -8.22 -9.93
N GLY A 113 -8.51 -9.08 -10.56
CA GLY A 113 -9.76 -9.58 -9.99
C GLY A 113 -9.56 -10.34 -8.67
N ARG A 114 -8.53 -11.20 -8.59
CA ARG A 114 -8.17 -11.87 -7.33
C ARG A 114 -7.75 -10.90 -6.24
N TRP A 115 -7.06 -9.82 -6.60
CA TRP A 115 -6.70 -8.78 -5.65
C TRP A 115 -7.90 -7.95 -5.18
N VAL A 116 -8.85 -7.64 -6.06
CA VAL A 116 -10.13 -7.02 -5.67
C VAL A 116 -10.88 -7.90 -4.66
N ALA A 117 -11.02 -9.20 -4.93
CA ALA A 117 -11.64 -10.14 -4.01
C ALA A 117 -10.93 -10.16 -2.65
N ARG A 118 -9.59 -10.22 -2.66
CA ARG A 118 -8.78 -10.16 -1.44
C ARG A 118 -8.98 -8.89 -0.63
N VAL A 119 -9.07 -7.73 -1.28
CA VAL A 119 -9.36 -6.46 -0.61
C VAL A 119 -10.73 -6.51 0.07
N ALA A 120 -11.75 -7.00 -0.65
CA ALA A 120 -13.11 -7.12 -0.12
C ALA A 120 -13.24 -8.13 1.04
N GLU A 121 -12.42 -9.19 1.05
CA GLU A 121 -12.38 -10.19 2.12
C GLU A 121 -11.60 -9.71 3.36
N THR A 122 -10.55 -8.89 3.15
CA THR A 122 -9.63 -8.50 4.23
C THR A 122 -10.14 -7.30 5.04
N TRP A 123 -10.87 -6.37 4.40
CA TRP A 123 -11.38 -5.16 5.02
C TRP A 123 -12.90 -5.06 4.93
N PRO A 124 -13.56 -4.47 5.96
CA PRO A 124 -14.99 -4.19 5.87
C PRO A 124 -15.26 -3.13 4.79
N ARG A 125 -16.51 -3.07 4.31
CA ARG A 125 -16.89 -2.23 3.15
C ARG A 125 -16.73 -0.72 3.38
N ASP A 126 -16.69 -0.29 4.63
CA ASP A 126 -16.54 1.11 5.06
C ASP A 126 -15.09 1.51 5.35
N ALA A 127 -14.14 0.56 5.29
CA ALA A 127 -12.71 0.87 5.46
C ALA A 127 -12.09 1.44 4.19
N ASP A 128 -11.24 2.45 4.37
CA ASP A 128 -10.43 2.99 3.29
C ASP A 128 -9.30 2.01 2.92
N VAL A 129 -9.17 1.69 1.63
CA VAL A 129 -8.04 0.92 1.11
C VAL A 129 -7.37 1.70 -0.01
N TYR A 130 -6.13 2.12 0.22
CA TYR A 130 -5.33 2.87 -0.74
C TYR A 130 -4.60 1.90 -1.66
N VAL A 131 -4.85 2.00 -2.96
CA VAL A 131 -4.27 1.11 -3.97
C VAL A 131 -3.46 1.93 -4.96
N TYR A 132 -2.16 1.63 -5.06
CA TYR A 132 -1.25 2.31 -5.97
C TYR A 132 -0.59 1.34 -6.94
N PHE A 133 -0.49 1.74 -8.20
CA PHE A 133 0.24 1.04 -9.24
C PHE A 133 1.57 1.77 -9.50
N ASN A 134 2.67 1.02 -9.52
CA ASN A 134 4.03 1.51 -9.67
C ASN A 134 4.79 0.71 -10.77
N ASN A 135 4.05 0.01 -11.62
CA ASN A 135 4.53 -0.73 -12.78
C ASN A 135 4.48 0.16 -14.04
N ASP A 136 5.08 1.35 -13.96
CA ASP A 136 4.87 2.45 -14.92
C ASP A 136 5.46 2.24 -16.32
N ALA A 137 6.29 1.21 -16.51
CA ALA A 137 6.88 0.92 -17.81
C ALA A 137 5.78 0.81 -18.88
N ALA A 138 5.96 1.50 -20.02
CA ALA A 138 4.99 1.57 -21.12
C ALA A 138 3.57 2.03 -20.72
N GLY A 139 3.40 2.69 -19.58
CA GLY A 139 2.10 3.22 -19.12
C GLY A 139 1.16 2.17 -18.53
N TYR A 140 1.66 0.99 -18.15
CA TYR A 140 0.81 -0.07 -17.57
C TYR A 140 0.14 0.35 -16.26
N ALA A 141 0.81 1.10 -15.40
CA ALA A 141 0.24 1.51 -14.12
C ALA A 141 -1.11 2.23 -14.25
N ILE A 142 -1.25 3.13 -15.24
CA ILE A 142 -2.52 3.83 -15.48
C ILE A 142 -3.60 2.85 -15.95
N ARG A 143 -3.27 2.00 -16.93
CA ARG A 143 -4.20 1.01 -17.49
C ARG A 143 -4.67 0.00 -16.44
N ASP A 144 -3.74 -0.48 -15.61
CA ASP A 144 -4.02 -1.45 -14.57
C ASP A 144 -4.82 -0.82 -13.42
N ALA A 145 -4.56 0.45 -13.07
CA ALA A 145 -5.36 1.19 -12.10
C ALA A 145 -6.82 1.36 -12.56
N VAL A 146 -7.05 1.69 -13.83
CA VAL A 146 -8.40 1.77 -14.41
C VAL A 146 -9.07 0.40 -14.39
N ALA A 147 -8.39 -0.65 -14.87
CA ALA A 147 -8.94 -2.01 -14.88
C ALA A 147 -9.27 -2.51 -13.46
N PHE A 148 -8.41 -2.22 -12.47
CA PHE A 148 -8.66 -2.56 -11.07
C PHE A 148 -9.89 -1.83 -10.53
N ALA A 149 -10.04 -0.53 -10.85
CA ALA A 149 -11.19 0.25 -10.42
C ALA A 149 -12.51 -0.26 -11.02
N GLU A 150 -12.52 -0.65 -12.30
CA GLU A 150 -13.69 -1.27 -12.94
C GLU A 150 -14.09 -2.58 -12.23
N LEU A 151 -13.11 -3.45 -11.96
CA LEU A 151 -13.33 -4.73 -11.28
C LEU A 151 -13.82 -4.51 -9.84
N ALA A 152 -13.26 -3.53 -9.13
CA ALA A 152 -13.68 -3.16 -7.79
C ALA A 152 -15.12 -2.64 -7.77
N ALA A 153 -15.48 -1.77 -8.72
CA ALA A 153 -16.85 -1.28 -8.88
C ALA A 153 -17.84 -2.42 -9.20
N ALA A 154 -17.45 -3.34 -10.09
CA ALA A 154 -18.25 -4.54 -10.40
C ALA A 154 -18.44 -5.47 -9.19
N ALA A 155 -17.49 -5.50 -8.25
CA ALA A 155 -17.59 -6.20 -6.97
C ALA A 155 -18.39 -5.40 -5.89
N GLY A 156 -18.91 -4.23 -6.24
CA GLY A 156 -19.69 -3.37 -5.35
C GLY A 156 -18.84 -2.56 -4.36
N LEU A 157 -17.54 -2.37 -4.63
CA LEU A 157 -16.69 -1.46 -3.86
C LEU A 157 -16.80 -0.05 -4.43
N SER A 158 -16.75 0.96 -3.56
CA SER A 158 -16.67 2.35 -3.99
C SER A 158 -15.22 2.68 -4.38
N THR A 159 -15.02 3.23 -5.58
CA THR A 159 -13.71 3.65 -6.07
C THR A 159 -13.64 5.16 -6.16
N THR A 160 -12.47 5.73 -5.87
CA THR A 160 -12.23 7.17 -5.95
C THR A 160 -10.86 7.44 -6.56
N ARG A 161 -10.67 8.65 -7.12
CA ARG A 161 -9.37 9.12 -7.66
C ARG A 161 -8.77 8.18 -8.73
N VAL A 162 -9.64 7.55 -9.53
CA VAL A 162 -9.25 6.71 -10.67
C VAL A 162 -8.70 7.60 -11.79
N PRO A 163 -7.51 7.29 -12.37
CA PRO A 163 -6.96 8.08 -13.46
C PRO A 163 -7.82 7.95 -14.73
N SER A 164 -7.73 8.93 -15.63
CA SER A 164 -8.28 8.81 -16.99
C SER A 164 -7.25 8.21 -17.93
N THR A 165 -7.69 7.38 -18.88
CA THR A 165 -6.84 6.91 -19.98
C THR A 165 -6.43 8.02 -20.95
N ASP A 166 -7.12 9.16 -20.93
CA ASP A 166 -6.80 10.33 -21.77
C ASP A 166 -5.60 11.13 -21.24
N ALA A 167 -5.11 10.78 -20.04
CA ALA A 167 -3.99 11.45 -19.38
C ALA A 167 -2.61 10.81 -19.67
N ALA A 168 -2.56 9.77 -20.52
CA ALA A 168 -1.36 9.01 -20.87
C ALA A 168 -0.93 9.26 -22.33
#